data_AF-A0A316ZIF5-F1
#
_entry.id   AF-A0A316ZIF5-F1
#
_cell.length_a   1.000
_cell.length_b   1.000
_cell.length_c   1.000
_cell.angle_alpha   90.00
_cell.angle_beta   90.00
_cell.angle_gamma   90.00
#
_symmetry.space_group_name_H-M   'P 1'
#
loop_
_entity.id
_entity.type
_entity.pdbx_description
1 polymer ?
#
loop_
_entity_poly.entity_id
_entity_poly.type
_entity_poly.pdbx_seq_one_letter_code
_entity_poly.pdbx_strand_id
1 'polypeptide(L)'
;MTVTWKRRAGVRGLISECCDAGPGEQLGLAGTSSVRRSNTSILVRRRRRTTSNASSMRSGREEDAAMKRSSSGESRSREASSSSVRLEPPEPREWSKERFLEVAASYRTHGRELKHRGDQRLREASSAQLSLTQPSQASLLAALEQTDALLLYVYGFWCEDQAATSGSVPHACVAHNWASLFGLLKYVHACHERNGTKALAGLCRLLEAVVLRRLAEHEQRLLSHRLQKLAAQAASSAGSASAAGSPSANIEVTAPSPASAHSADTTAATVPAELISALADAARSMAKSVADSERSNKLFAQARVALSASVLEAHYPEVYAASLASSQMEAWRDASRLDPAAIGLTSKEDSSAARWAWPLEHVTPLPHFVTFGRALLRETAATTRLNFRPARVLPSSSSRS
;
A
#
# COMPACT_ATOMS: atom_id res chain seq x y z
N MET A 1 13.21 -42.03 16.25
CA MET A 1 13.72 -40.74 15.71
C MET A 1 12.80 -39.63 16.17
N THR A 2 13.26 -38.83 17.14
CA THR A 2 12.44 -37.93 17.94
C THR A 2 12.68 -36.50 17.46
N VAL A 3 11.68 -35.88 16.82
CA VAL A 3 11.77 -34.50 16.31
C VAL A 3 11.38 -33.53 17.41
N THR A 4 12.37 -32.79 17.93
CA THR A 4 12.21 -31.76 18.94
C THR A 4 11.87 -30.41 18.28
N TRP A 5 10.66 -29.90 18.55
CA TRP A 5 10.25 -28.56 18.12
C TRP A 5 10.75 -27.50 19.12
N LYS A 6 11.74 -26.72 18.70
CA LYS A 6 12.30 -25.59 19.44
C LYS A 6 11.38 -24.38 19.33
N ARG A 7 10.61 -24.07 20.39
CA ARG A 7 9.82 -22.82 20.49
C ARG A 7 10.76 -21.61 20.57
N ARG A 8 10.67 -20.68 19.62
CA ARG A 8 11.29 -19.34 19.74
C ARG A 8 10.41 -18.45 20.64
N ALA A 9 11.03 -17.95 21.71
CA ALA A 9 10.47 -16.92 22.59
C ALA A 9 10.42 -15.56 21.88
N GLY A 10 9.46 -14.73 22.31
CA GLY A 10 9.05 -13.50 21.65
C GLY A 10 10.08 -12.37 21.63
N VAL A 11 9.99 -11.58 20.57
CA VAL A 11 10.60 -10.25 20.43
C VAL A 11 9.67 -9.24 21.10
N ARG A 12 10.05 -8.74 22.28
CA ARG A 12 9.52 -7.51 22.87
C ARG A 12 10.68 -6.52 22.98
N GLY A 13 10.43 -5.29 22.54
CA GLY A 13 11.33 -4.14 22.69
C GLY A 13 12.15 -3.86 21.43
N LEU A 14 11.69 -2.87 20.66
CA LEU A 14 12.44 -1.93 19.80
C LEU A 14 11.47 -1.30 18.80
N ILE A 15 10.66 -0.33 19.25
CA ILE A 15 10.08 0.71 18.38
C ILE A 15 10.06 2.00 19.18
N SER A 16 11.21 2.66 19.22
CA SER A 16 11.38 4.10 19.38
C SER A 16 12.75 4.38 18.77
N GLU A 17 12.91 5.49 18.05
CA GLU A 17 14.07 5.81 17.19
C GLU A 17 14.01 5.21 15.77
N CYS A 18 13.27 5.89 14.91
CA CYS A 18 13.56 6.05 13.49
C CYS A 18 12.69 7.21 13.00
N CYS A 19 13.08 8.44 13.34
CA CYS A 19 12.67 9.72 12.74
C CYS A 19 13.24 10.89 13.59
N ASP A 20 14.52 10.87 13.90
CA ASP A 20 15.24 12.07 14.36
C ASP A 20 16.69 11.98 13.87
N ALA A 21 16.99 12.74 12.82
CA ALA A 21 18.36 13.04 12.42
C ALA A 21 18.45 14.56 12.29
N GLY A 22 18.57 15.22 13.44
CA GLY A 22 19.17 16.54 13.57
C GLY A 22 20.55 16.40 14.24
N PRO A 23 21.54 17.27 13.94
CA PRO A 23 22.88 17.12 14.47
C PRO A 23 22.98 17.79 15.85
N GLY A 24 23.55 17.11 16.85
CA GLY A 24 23.88 17.77 18.12
C GLY A 24 24.19 16.86 19.30
N GLU A 25 25.48 16.85 19.66
CA GLU A 25 26.04 16.67 21.00
C GLU A 25 25.89 15.33 21.76
N GLN A 26 27.02 14.63 21.82
CA GLN A 26 27.33 13.56 22.76
C GLN A 26 27.50 14.12 24.18
N LEU A 27 26.71 13.63 25.14
CA LEU A 27 27.14 13.50 26.53
C LEU A 27 26.54 12.21 27.09
N GLY A 28 27.43 11.28 27.45
CA GLY A 28 27.07 9.97 27.99
C GLY A 28 26.66 10.03 29.45
N LEU A 29 26.05 8.94 29.94
CA LEU A 29 26.14 8.47 31.32
C LEU A 29 25.67 7.01 31.40
N ALA A 30 26.49 6.18 32.06
CA ALA A 30 26.26 4.76 32.28
C ALA A 30 25.30 4.53 33.46
N GLY A 31 24.49 3.46 33.37
CA GLY A 31 23.64 3.01 34.46
C GLY A 31 23.10 1.61 34.23
N THR A 32 23.76 0.61 34.82
CA THR A 32 23.35 -0.79 34.83
C THR A 32 22.34 -1.08 35.94
N SER A 33 21.21 -1.71 35.64
CA SER A 33 20.37 -2.34 36.69
C SER A 33 19.54 -3.52 36.19
N SER A 34 20.01 -4.71 36.58
CA SER A 34 19.31 -5.85 37.20
C SER A 34 17.85 -6.14 36.79
N VAL A 35 17.65 -7.21 36.02
CA VAL A 35 16.34 -7.80 35.70
C VAL A 35 16.10 -9.04 36.56
N ARG A 36 15.15 -8.95 37.49
CA ARG A 36 14.63 -10.04 38.31
C ARG A 36 13.47 -10.71 37.55
N ARG A 37 13.62 -11.96 37.10
CA ARG A 37 12.57 -12.75 36.43
C ARG A 37 11.86 -13.67 37.43
N SER A 38 10.55 -13.53 37.55
CA SER A 38 9.66 -14.47 38.22
C SER A 38 8.97 -15.36 37.19
N ASN A 39 9.15 -16.68 37.31
CA ASN A 39 8.51 -17.70 36.49
C ASN A 39 7.14 -18.08 37.09
N THR A 40 6.07 -17.96 36.32
CA THR A 40 4.77 -18.58 36.63
C THR A 40 4.31 -19.43 35.46
N SER A 41 4.28 -20.74 35.67
CA SER A 41 3.79 -21.77 34.75
C SER A 41 2.26 -21.88 34.82
N ILE A 42 1.58 -21.76 33.67
CA ILE A 42 0.14 -22.02 33.56
C ILE A 42 -0.08 -23.32 32.75
N LEU A 43 -0.74 -24.28 33.40
CA LEU A 43 -1.25 -25.54 32.84
C LEU A 43 -2.41 -25.27 31.87
N VAL A 44 -2.30 -25.75 30.62
CA VAL A 44 -3.42 -25.79 29.67
C VAL A 44 -4.01 -27.20 29.62
N ARG A 45 -5.24 -27.31 30.11
CA ARG A 45 -6.06 -28.53 30.13
C ARG A 45 -6.74 -28.72 28.78
N ARG A 46 -6.34 -29.76 28.05
CA ARG A 46 -6.88 -30.20 26.75
C ARG A 46 -8.10 -31.10 26.99
N ARG A 47 -9.28 -30.77 26.44
CA ARG A 47 -10.45 -31.68 26.42
C ARG A 47 -11.07 -31.78 25.01
N ARG A 48 -11.43 -33.02 24.67
CA ARG A 48 -11.79 -33.63 23.38
C ARG A 48 -13.20 -33.30 22.86
N ARG A 49 -13.41 -33.48 21.53
CA ARG A 49 -14.40 -34.36 20.81
C ARG A 49 -14.64 -33.76 19.40
N THR A 50 -14.41 -34.40 18.25
CA THR A 50 -14.94 -35.59 17.54
C THR A 50 -16.44 -35.57 17.18
N THR A 51 -16.65 -35.45 15.85
CA THR A 51 -17.53 -36.20 14.91
C THR A 51 -19.04 -35.93 14.77
N SER A 52 -19.47 -36.19 13.51
CA SER A 52 -20.80 -36.43 12.90
C SER A 52 -21.70 -35.22 12.60
N ASN A 53 -22.01 -34.93 11.33
CA ASN A 53 -22.97 -35.57 10.40
C ASN A 53 -24.45 -35.29 10.76
N ALA A 54 -25.15 -34.53 9.92
CA ALA A 54 -26.55 -34.77 9.53
C ALA A 54 -26.97 -33.82 8.40
N SER A 55 -27.39 -34.44 7.31
CA SER A 55 -28.20 -33.95 6.20
C SER A 55 -29.57 -33.41 6.65
N SER A 56 -30.13 -32.43 5.92
CA SER A 56 -31.60 -32.35 5.77
C SER A 56 -32.00 -31.51 4.56
N MET A 57 -32.95 -32.06 3.81
CA MET A 57 -33.61 -31.52 2.62
C MET A 57 -34.77 -30.59 2.98
N ARG A 58 -35.10 -29.67 2.05
CA ARG A 58 -36.44 -29.12 1.71
C ARG A 58 -36.21 -28.12 0.56
N SER A 59 -36.69 -28.25 -0.68
CA SER A 59 -37.98 -28.68 -1.28
C SER A 59 -39.19 -27.84 -0.87
N GLY A 60 -39.79 -27.18 -1.88
CA GLY A 60 -41.10 -26.50 -1.85
C GLY A 60 -41.05 -25.13 -2.56
N ARG A 61 -41.46 -25.04 -3.83
CA ARG A 61 -42.78 -24.53 -4.36
C ARG A 61 -42.80 -23.01 -4.58
N GLU A 62 -42.81 -22.54 -5.83
CA GLU A 62 -44.02 -22.23 -6.66
C GLU A 62 -44.96 -21.21 -6.01
N GLU A 63 -45.08 -20.02 -6.61
CA GLU A 63 -46.35 -19.58 -7.23
C GLU A 63 -46.22 -18.24 -7.99
N ASP A 64 -46.95 -18.22 -9.09
CA ASP A 64 -47.19 -17.13 -10.03
C ASP A 64 -47.91 -15.92 -9.42
N ALA A 65 -47.62 -14.72 -9.94
CA ALA A 65 -48.64 -13.67 -10.07
C ALA A 65 -48.23 -12.64 -11.14
N ALA A 66 -48.75 -12.86 -12.34
CA ALA A 66 -48.86 -11.86 -13.39
C ALA A 66 -49.87 -10.77 -12.99
N MET A 67 -49.52 -9.50 -13.14
CA MET A 67 -50.50 -8.45 -13.37
C MET A 67 -49.99 -7.39 -14.36
N LYS A 68 -50.53 -7.49 -15.57
CA LYS A 68 -50.67 -6.41 -16.55
C LYS A 68 -51.42 -5.24 -15.92
N ARG A 69 -50.95 -4.01 -16.15
CA ARG A 69 -51.84 -2.89 -16.47
C ARG A 69 -51.13 -1.79 -17.24
N SER A 70 -51.58 -1.67 -18.48
CA SER A 70 -51.49 -0.54 -19.39
C SER A 70 -51.98 0.77 -18.79
N SER A 71 -51.28 1.87 -19.05
CA SER A 71 -51.93 3.15 -19.33
C SER A 71 -51.03 4.02 -20.22
N SER A 72 -51.40 4.03 -21.50
CA SER A 72 -51.07 5.04 -22.50
C SER A 72 -51.48 6.44 -22.03
N GLY A 73 -50.57 7.40 -22.15
CA GLY A 73 -50.82 8.82 -21.91
C GLY A 73 -49.94 9.66 -22.84
N GLU A 74 -50.42 9.86 -24.07
CA GLU A 74 -50.01 10.97 -24.93
C GLU A 74 -50.20 12.30 -24.21
N SER A 75 -49.21 13.19 -24.29
CA SER A 75 -49.40 14.57 -24.78
C SER A 75 -48.20 15.49 -24.49
N ARG A 76 -47.92 16.31 -25.52
CA ARG A 76 -47.22 17.61 -25.51
C ARG A 76 -45.69 17.57 -25.59
N SER A 77 -45.25 17.31 -26.80
CA SER A 77 -44.12 18.00 -27.44
C SER A 77 -44.24 19.52 -27.27
N ARG A 78 -43.49 20.07 -26.31
CA ARG A 78 -43.06 21.47 -26.31
C ARG A 78 -41.58 21.46 -26.65
N GLU A 79 -41.28 21.82 -27.90
CA GLU A 79 -39.94 22.16 -28.37
C GLU A 79 -39.49 23.44 -27.66
N ALA A 80 -38.97 23.28 -26.44
CA ALA A 80 -38.13 24.29 -25.83
C ALA A 80 -36.73 24.09 -26.44
N SER A 81 -36.33 25.03 -27.29
CA SER A 81 -34.95 25.20 -27.76
C SER A 81 -34.06 25.50 -26.55
N SER A 82 -33.73 24.48 -25.76
CA SER A 82 -32.70 24.57 -24.75
C SER A 82 -31.39 24.68 -25.50
N SER A 83 -30.80 25.87 -25.48
CA SER A 83 -29.40 26.04 -25.82
C SER A 83 -28.62 25.15 -24.85
N SER A 84 -28.28 23.95 -25.33
CA SER A 84 -27.39 23.02 -24.65
C SER A 84 -26.04 23.73 -24.58
N VAL A 85 -25.85 24.52 -23.52
CA VAL A 85 -24.55 25.00 -23.10
C VAL A 85 -23.79 23.73 -22.78
N ARG A 86 -23.03 23.28 -23.78
CA ARG A 86 -22.08 22.19 -23.66
C ARG A 86 -21.09 22.68 -22.61
N LEU A 87 -21.36 22.34 -21.35
CA LEU A 87 -20.45 22.55 -20.23
C LEU A 87 -19.23 21.71 -20.58
N GLU A 88 -18.28 22.34 -21.26
CA GLU A 88 -16.92 21.82 -21.43
C GLU A 88 -16.46 21.44 -20.02
N PRO A 89 -16.23 20.14 -19.76
CA PRO A 89 -15.84 19.70 -18.44
C PRO A 89 -14.56 20.44 -18.06
N PRO A 90 -14.46 21.02 -16.84
CA PRO A 90 -13.31 21.80 -16.45
C PRO A 90 -12.04 20.99 -16.71
N GLU A 91 -11.13 21.61 -17.47
CA GLU A 91 -9.87 20.97 -17.85
C GLU A 91 -9.18 20.40 -16.61
N PRO A 92 -8.60 19.19 -16.69
CA PRO A 92 -7.88 18.59 -15.59
C PRO A 92 -6.77 19.51 -15.13
N ARG A 93 -7.02 20.18 -14.00
CA ARG A 93 -6.02 21.00 -13.33
C ARG A 93 -5.02 20.05 -12.68
N GLU A 94 -3.99 19.70 -13.45
CA GLU A 94 -2.84 18.98 -12.93
C GLU A 94 -2.21 19.81 -11.80
N TRP A 95 -1.92 19.16 -10.68
CA TRP A 95 -1.28 19.84 -9.56
C TRP A 95 0.17 20.15 -9.91
N SER A 96 0.63 21.35 -9.55
CA SER A 96 2.05 21.69 -9.70
C SER A 96 2.91 20.86 -8.74
N LYS A 97 4.20 20.74 -9.04
CA LYS A 97 5.18 20.07 -8.18
C LYS A 97 5.18 20.68 -6.78
N GLU A 98 5.14 22.00 -6.68
CA GLU A 98 5.13 22.76 -5.43
C GLU A 98 3.87 22.41 -4.63
N ARG A 99 2.72 22.30 -5.30
CA ARG A 99 1.47 21.94 -4.67
C ARG A 99 1.52 20.53 -4.07
N PHE A 100 2.06 19.56 -4.80
CA PHE A 100 2.26 18.21 -4.27
C PHE A 100 3.16 18.22 -3.03
N LEU A 101 4.26 18.97 -3.03
CA LEU A 101 5.16 19.06 -1.88
C LEU A 101 4.51 19.73 -0.66
N GLU A 102 3.74 20.79 -0.87
CA GLU A 102 2.99 21.49 0.17
C GLU A 102 1.96 20.57 0.82
N VAL A 103 1.16 19.87 -0.01
CA VAL A 103 0.16 18.89 0.45
C VAL A 103 0.86 17.75 1.20
N ALA A 104 1.96 17.21 0.64
CA ALA A 104 2.72 16.15 1.29
C ALA A 104 3.21 16.55 2.69
N ALA A 105 3.77 17.76 2.83
CA ALA A 105 4.23 18.28 4.10
C ALA A 105 3.07 18.42 5.10
N SER A 106 1.95 19.00 4.69
CA SER A 106 0.76 19.16 5.54
C SER A 106 0.24 17.81 6.04
N TYR A 107 0.11 16.82 5.15
CA TYR A 107 -0.33 15.47 5.50
C TYR A 107 0.62 14.76 6.48
N ARG A 108 1.94 14.87 6.29
CA ARG A 108 2.92 14.27 7.22
C ARG A 108 2.88 14.92 8.59
N THR A 109 2.72 16.24 8.68
CA THR A 109 2.61 16.95 9.96
C THR A 109 1.39 16.47 10.73
N HIS A 110 0.21 16.45 10.11
CA HIS A 110 -1.01 15.96 10.74
C HIS A 110 -0.92 14.46 11.08
N GLY A 111 -0.30 13.65 10.22
CA GLY A 111 -0.04 12.23 10.51
C GLY A 111 0.84 12.04 11.74
N ARG A 112 1.84 12.89 11.94
CA ARG A 112 2.71 12.87 13.13
C ARG A 112 1.94 13.22 14.40
N GLU A 113 1.12 14.27 14.35
CA GLU A 113 0.28 14.66 15.49
C GLU A 113 -0.70 13.57 15.91
N LEU A 114 -1.39 12.95 14.94
CA LEU A 114 -2.32 11.85 15.20
C LEU A 114 -1.61 10.62 15.77
N LYS A 115 -0.43 10.27 15.24
CA LYS A 115 0.39 9.19 15.78
C LYS A 115 0.74 9.45 17.25
N HIS A 116 1.25 10.64 17.57
CA HIS A 116 1.60 10.97 18.96
C HIS A 116 0.39 10.97 19.90
N ARG A 117 -0.76 11.48 19.43
CA ARG A 117 -2.02 11.46 20.18
C ARG A 117 -2.49 10.04 20.47
N GLY A 118 -2.45 9.16 19.46
CA GLY A 118 -2.79 7.76 19.64
C GLY A 118 -1.83 7.03 20.59
N ASP A 119 -0.53 7.31 20.51
CA ASP A 119 0.47 6.77 21.44
C ASP A 119 0.22 7.24 22.88
N GLN A 120 -0.11 8.52 23.06
CA GLN A 120 -0.45 9.10 24.36
C GLN A 120 -1.68 8.42 24.96
N ARG A 121 -2.77 8.29 24.19
CA ARG A 121 -4.00 7.63 24.65
C ARG A 121 -3.77 6.18 25.06
N LEU A 122 -2.92 5.46 24.34
CA LEU A 122 -2.63 4.06 24.71
C LEU A 122 -1.84 3.98 26.03
N ARG A 123 -0.91 4.90 26.28
CA ARG A 123 -0.20 4.99 27.56
C ARG A 123 -1.17 5.29 28.70
N GLU A 124 -2.04 6.28 28.54
CA GLU A 124 -3.06 6.66 29.52
C GLU A 124 -4.03 5.50 29.81
N ALA A 125 -4.50 4.81 28.76
CA ALA A 125 -5.36 3.64 28.89
C ALA A 125 -4.68 2.49 29.64
N SER A 126 -3.38 2.27 29.39
CA SER A 126 -2.60 1.23 30.06
C SER A 126 -2.42 1.53 31.56
N SER A 127 -2.26 2.80 31.93
CA SER A 127 -2.17 3.23 33.33
C SER A 127 -3.51 3.09 34.06
N ALA A 128 -4.63 3.27 33.38
CA ALA A 128 -5.97 3.17 33.96
C ALA A 128 -6.49 1.71 34.09
N GLN A 129 -6.06 0.79 33.23
CA GLN A 129 -6.60 -0.58 33.14
C GLN A 129 -6.02 -1.60 34.13
N LEU A 130 -5.82 -1.23 35.39
CA LEU A 130 -5.47 -2.19 36.45
C LEU A 130 -6.63 -3.16 36.81
N SER A 131 -7.81 -3.02 36.21
CA SER A 131 -8.95 -3.91 36.42
C SER A 131 -9.82 -4.02 35.16
N LEU A 132 -10.14 -5.26 34.77
CA LEU A 132 -10.98 -5.73 33.66
C LEU A 132 -10.33 -6.03 32.28
N THR A 133 -10.80 -7.14 31.72
CA THR A 133 -10.31 -7.87 30.53
C THR A 133 -10.92 -7.39 29.20
N GLN A 134 -11.70 -6.30 29.19
CA GLN A 134 -12.31 -5.80 27.95
C GLN A 134 -11.44 -4.73 27.26
N PRO A 135 -11.39 -4.70 25.91
CA PRO A 135 -10.74 -3.62 25.18
C PRO A 135 -11.44 -2.30 25.52
N SER A 136 -10.68 -1.35 26.03
CA SER A 136 -11.21 -0.05 26.41
C SER A 136 -11.59 0.77 25.17
N GLN A 137 -12.63 1.61 25.28
CA GLN A 137 -12.96 2.59 24.24
C GLN A 137 -11.76 3.48 23.89
N ALA A 138 -10.89 3.77 24.87
CA ALA A 138 -9.64 4.48 24.67
C ALA A 138 -8.65 3.73 23.74
N SER A 139 -8.54 2.40 23.88
CA SER A 139 -7.73 1.56 22.98
C SER A 139 -8.24 1.60 21.54
N LEU A 140 -9.56 1.55 21.33
CA LEU A 140 -10.13 1.65 19.99
C LEU A 140 -9.94 3.06 19.41
N LEU A 141 -10.17 4.10 20.19
CA LEU A 141 -9.94 5.49 19.77
C LEU A 141 -8.47 5.72 19.36
N ALA A 142 -7.52 5.23 20.16
CA ALA A 142 -6.11 5.27 19.83
C ALA A 142 -5.80 4.53 18.52
N ALA A 143 -6.42 3.37 18.28
CA ALA A 143 -6.26 2.65 17.03
C ALA A 143 -6.81 3.44 15.84
N LEU A 144 -7.97 4.10 15.97
CA LEU A 144 -8.54 4.94 14.90
C LEU A 144 -7.63 6.14 14.56
N GLU A 145 -7.09 6.83 15.57
CA GLU A 145 -6.15 7.95 15.37
C GLU A 145 -4.86 7.48 14.66
N GLN A 146 -4.33 6.33 15.04
CA GLN A 146 -3.12 5.75 14.42
C GLN A 146 -3.38 5.26 12.99
N THR A 147 -4.56 4.72 12.70
CA THR A 147 -4.94 4.34 11.33
C THR A 147 -5.12 5.57 10.45
N ASP A 148 -5.71 6.65 10.97
CA ASP A 148 -5.79 7.90 10.21
C ASP A 148 -4.40 8.51 9.97
N ALA A 149 -3.51 8.47 10.97
CA ALA A 149 -2.11 8.84 10.79
C ALA A 149 -1.44 8.05 9.65
N LEU A 150 -1.64 6.73 9.63
CA LEU A 150 -1.13 5.86 8.57
C LEU A 150 -1.68 6.25 7.19
N LEU A 151 -2.98 6.51 7.07
CA LEU A 151 -3.62 6.94 5.82
C LEU A 151 -3.07 8.29 5.36
N LEU A 152 -2.79 9.22 6.29
CA LEU A 152 -2.18 10.51 5.98
C LEU A 152 -0.73 10.35 5.48
N TYR A 153 0.09 9.50 6.11
CA TYR A 153 1.44 9.23 5.63
C TYR A 153 1.44 8.59 4.24
N VAL A 154 0.58 7.61 4.00
CA VAL A 154 0.43 6.96 2.70
C VAL A 154 0.12 7.98 1.61
N TYR A 155 -0.84 8.89 1.83
CA TYR A 155 -1.15 9.95 0.86
C TYR A 155 -0.02 10.96 0.71
N GLY A 156 0.62 11.37 1.81
CA GLY A 156 1.74 12.31 1.79
C GLY A 156 2.94 11.77 1.00
N PHE A 157 3.29 10.50 1.16
CA PHE A 157 4.39 9.86 0.41
C PHE A 157 4.07 9.72 -1.07
N TRP A 158 2.81 9.47 -1.41
CA TRP A 158 2.39 9.49 -2.82
C TRP A 158 2.47 10.87 -3.44
N CYS A 159 2.12 11.92 -2.71
CA CYS A 159 2.31 13.28 -3.20
C CYS A 159 3.80 13.58 -3.46
N GLU A 160 4.72 13.09 -2.63
CA GLU A 160 6.17 13.22 -2.89
C GLU A 160 6.61 12.46 -4.15
N ASP A 161 6.09 11.26 -4.36
CA ASP A 161 6.36 10.47 -5.57
C ASP A 161 5.83 11.19 -6.82
N GLN A 162 4.65 11.82 -6.75
CA GLN A 162 4.10 12.65 -7.83
C GLN A 162 5.00 13.87 -8.09
N ALA A 163 5.39 14.60 -7.05
CA ALA A 163 6.28 15.76 -7.16
C ALA A 163 7.64 15.40 -7.77
N ALA A 164 8.19 14.23 -7.41
CA ALA A 164 9.45 13.74 -7.96
C ALA A 164 9.30 13.30 -9.43
N THR A 165 8.11 12.80 -9.81
CA THR A 165 7.80 12.42 -11.20
C THR A 165 7.70 13.64 -12.13
N SER A 166 7.21 14.79 -11.63
CA SER A 166 7.12 16.03 -12.42
C SER A 166 8.47 16.61 -12.87
N GLY A 167 9.60 16.14 -12.32
CA GLY A 167 10.93 16.70 -12.60
C GLY A 167 11.63 16.12 -13.83
N SER A 168 11.85 14.81 -13.85
CA SER A 168 12.66 14.16 -14.91
C SER A 168 12.59 12.63 -14.93
N VAL A 169 12.33 11.99 -13.79
CA VAL A 169 12.29 10.52 -13.69
C VAL A 169 10.83 10.05 -13.70
N PRO A 170 10.37 9.40 -14.78
CA PRO A 170 9.02 8.85 -14.81
C PRO A 170 8.82 7.85 -13.66
N HIS A 171 7.71 7.99 -12.94
CA HIS A 171 7.32 7.14 -11.82
C HIS A 171 8.30 7.15 -10.64
N ALA A 172 8.88 8.29 -10.29
CA ALA A 172 9.78 8.38 -9.12
C ALA A 172 9.14 7.78 -7.85
N CYS A 173 9.95 7.10 -7.04
CA CYS A 173 9.50 6.48 -5.78
C CYS A 173 10.55 6.73 -4.70
N VAL A 174 10.15 7.38 -3.61
CA VAL A 174 11.01 7.62 -2.44
C VAL A 174 10.93 6.40 -1.50
N ALA A 175 11.63 5.33 -1.87
CA ALA A 175 11.49 4.01 -1.25
C ALA A 175 11.69 4.00 0.29
N HIS A 176 12.55 4.87 0.81
CA HIS A 176 12.78 4.98 2.26
C HIS A 176 11.50 5.36 3.03
N ASN A 177 10.71 6.30 2.50
CA ASN A 177 9.47 6.76 3.13
C ASN A 177 8.46 5.62 3.20
N TRP A 178 8.26 4.91 2.09
CA TRP A 178 7.39 3.73 2.02
C TRP A 178 7.82 2.63 2.99
N ALA A 179 9.12 2.32 3.06
CA ALA A 179 9.64 1.30 3.97
C ALA A 179 9.42 1.65 5.46
N SER A 180 9.39 2.94 5.81
CA SER A 180 9.15 3.39 7.19
C SER A 180 7.74 3.03 7.72
N LEU A 181 6.77 2.75 6.84
CA LEU A 181 5.39 2.45 7.22
C LEU A 181 5.21 1.08 7.86
N PHE A 182 6.09 0.11 7.60
CA PHE A 182 5.89 -1.27 8.05
C PHE A 182 5.76 -1.41 9.57
N GLY A 183 6.50 -0.59 10.32
CA GLY A 183 6.40 -0.57 11.79
C GLY A 183 5.02 -0.16 12.26
N LEU A 184 4.50 0.95 11.71
CA LEU A 184 3.18 1.48 12.05
C LEU A 184 2.06 0.54 11.56
N LEU A 185 2.13 0.03 10.33
CA LEU A 185 1.18 -0.92 9.75
C LEU A 185 0.99 -2.15 10.64
N LYS A 186 2.10 -2.79 11.04
CA LYS A 186 2.07 -3.98 11.89
C LYS A 186 1.44 -3.68 13.25
N TYR A 187 1.78 -2.53 13.83
CA TYR A 187 1.25 -2.11 15.12
C TYR A 187 -0.26 -1.85 15.06
N VAL A 188 -0.72 -1.07 14.08
CA VAL A 188 -2.13 -0.72 13.90
C VAL A 188 -2.97 -1.94 13.55
N HIS A 189 -2.46 -2.83 12.69
CA HIS A 189 -3.10 -4.12 12.38
C HIS A 189 -3.36 -4.92 13.66
N ALA A 190 -2.34 -5.07 14.51
CA ALA A 190 -2.47 -5.79 15.78
C ALA A 190 -3.42 -5.09 16.78
N CYS A 191 -3.57 -3.76 16.71
CA CYS A 191 -4.57 -3.05 17.49
C CYS A 191 -5.99 -3.40 17.03
N HIS A 192 -6.24 -3.39 15.72
CA HIS A 192 -7.57 -3.72 15.18
C HIS A 192 -7.97 -5.18 15.37
N GLU A 193 -7.03 -6.12 15.28
CA GLU A 193 -7.29 -7.53 15.62
C GLU A 193 -7.71 -7.68 17.11
N ARG A 194 -7.03 -6.97 18.03
CA ARG A 194 -7.37 -6.98 19.46
C ARG A 194 -8.71 -6.31 19.77
N ASN A 195 -9.06 -5.25 19.05
CA ASN A 195 -10.34 -4.54 19.20
C ASN A 195 -11.50 -5.21 18.43
N GLY A 196 -11.24 -6.31 17.70
CA GLY A 196 -12.28 -7.04 16.96
C GLY A 196 -12.77 -6.36 15.67
N THR A 197 -12.15 -5.27 15.24
CA THR A 197 -12.52 -4.52 14.03
C THR A 197 -11.87 -5.14 12.79
N LYS A 198 -12.40 -6.28 12.34
CA LYS A 198 -11.81 -7.11 11.27
C LYS A 198 -11.63 -6.38 9.93
N ALA A 199 -12.59 -5.53 9.55
CA ALA A 199 -12.49 -4.76 8.30
C ALA A 199 -11.31 -3.77 8.32
N LEU A 200 -11.10 -3.05 9.43
CA LEU A 200 -9.94 -2.16 9.59
C LEU A 200 -8.60 -2.92 9.65
N ALA A 201 -8.59 -4.13 10.22
CA ALA A 201 -7.43 -5.02 10.09
C ALA A 201 -7.21 -5.45 8.62
N GLY A 202 -8.28 -5.70 7.87
CA GLY A 202 -8.25 -5.93 6.42
C GLY A 202 -7.69 -4.75 5.63
N LEU A 203 -8.08 -3.52 6.00
CA LEU A 203 -7.53 -2.28 5.43
C LEU A 203 -6.02 -2.17 5.68
N CYS A 204 -5.53 -2.53 6.88
CA CYS A 204 -4.10 -2.53 7.15
C CYS A 204 -3.34 -3.52 6.24
N ARG A 205 -3.89 -4.72 6.01
CA ARG A 205 -3.31 -5.70 5.06
C ARG A 205 -3.34 -5.16 3.63
N LEU A 206 -4.41 -4.48 3.25
CA LEU A 206 -4.54 -3.85 1.93
C LEU A 206 -3.44 -2.81 1.72
N LEU A 207 -3.26 -1.90 2.67
CA LEU A 207 -2.21 -0.88 2.63
C LEU A 207 -0.82 -1.52 2.62
N GLU A 208 -0.57 -2.54 3.45
CA GLU A 208 0.70 -3.27 3.43
C GLU A 208 0.98 -3.90 2.05
N ALA A 209 -0.04 -4.47 1.40
CA ALA A 209 0.09 -5.01 0.05
C ALA A 209 0.47 -3.92 -0.96
N VAL A 210 -0.16 -2.75 -0.88
CA VAL A 210 0.15 -1.59 -1.74
C VAL A 210 1.57 -1.09 -1.52
N VAL A 211 2.01 -0.95 -0.26
CA VAL A 211 3.38 -0.52 0.07
C VAL A 211 4.41 -1.51 -0.48
N LEU A 212 4.20 -2.82 -0.28
CA LEU A 212 5.08 -3.87 -0.82
C LEU A 212 5.14 -3.82 -2.34
N ARG A 213 3.99 -3.62 -3.00
CA ARG A 213 3.93 -3.54 -4.46
C ARG A 213 4.71 -2.35 -4.99
N ARG A 214 4.55 -1.17 -4.36
CA ARG A 214 5.28 0.06 -4.72
C ARG A 214 6.79 -0.12 -4.59
N LEU A 215 7.24 -0.77 -3.51
CA LEU A 215 8.66 -1.08 -3.31
C LEU A 215 9.18 -2.10 -4.32
N ALA A 216 8.42 -3.18 -4.58
CA ALA A 216 8.80 -4.19 -5.57
C ALA A 216 8.90 -3.60 -6.99
N GLU A 217 7.97 -2.74 -7.39
CA GLU A 217 8.00 -2.02 -8.68
C GLU A 217 9.18 -1.04 -8.78
N HIS A 218 9.55 -0.38 -7.70
CA HIS A 218 10.74 0.46 -7.65
C HIS A 218 12.02 -0.37 -7.80
N GLU A 219 12.14 -1.46 -7.04
CA GLU A 219 13.29 -2.38 -7.12
C GLU A 219 13.41 -3.01 -8.51
N GLN A 220 12.30 -3.42 -9.12
CA GLN A 220 12.28 -3.99 -10.47
C GLN A 220 12.81 -2.99 -11.51
N ARG A 221 12.44 -1.71 -11.40
CA ARG A 221 12.95 -0.67 -12.30
C ARG A 221 14.44 -0.41 -12.13
N LEU A 222 14.92 -0.35 -10.87
CA LEU A 222 16.35 -0.22 -10.59
C LEU A 222 17.13 -1.41 -11.14
N LEU A 223 16.60 -2.63 -11.01
CA LEU A 223 17.16 -3.84 -11.58
C LEU A 223 17.22 -3.78 -13.11
N SER A 224 16.12 -3.43 -13.77
CA SER A 224 16.08 -3.30 -15.23
C SER A 224 17.12 -2.30 -15.74
N HIS A 225 17.24 -1.14 -15.09
CA HIS A 225 18.24 -0.13 -15.44
C HIS A 225 19.68 -0.64 -15.23
N ARG A 226 19.95 -1.32 -14.11
CA ARG A 226 21.27 -1.92 -13.84
C ARG A 226 21.63 -2.98 -14.88
N LEU A 227 20.70 -3.86 -15.23
CA LEU A 227 20.90 -4.90 -16.24
C LEU A 227 21.16 -4.30 -17.64
N GLN A 228 20.42 -3.26 -18.02
CA GLN A 228 20.67 -2.53 -19.27
C GLN A 228 22.08 -1.90 -19.30
N LYS A 229 22.52 -1.31 -18.18
CA LYS A 229 23.88 -0.76 -18.07
C LYS A 229 24.96 -1.84 -18.20
N LEU A 230 24.79 -2.98 -17.52
CA LEU A 230 25.72 -4.11 -17.63
C LEU A 230 25.77 -4.67 -19.05
N ALA A 231 24.62 -4.78 -19.73
CA ALA A 231 24.55 -5.20 -21.12
C ALA A 231 25.28 -4.23 -22.06
N ALA A 232 25.12 -2.92 -21.87
CA ALA A 232 25.82 -1.90 -22.65
C ALA A 232 27.35 -1.95 -22.43
N GLN A 233 27.78 -2.16 -21.18
CA GLN A 233 29.20 -2.33 -20.84
C GLN A 233 29.80 -3.57 -21.51
N ALA A 234 29.08 -4.70 -21.49
CA ALA A 234 29.52 -5.92 -22.16
C ALA A 234 29.66 -5.73 -23.68
N ALA A 235 28.73 -5.00 -24.32
CA ALA A 235 28.79 -4.70 -25.75
C ALA A 235 29.99 -3.80 -26.12
N SER A 236 30.30 -2.79 -25.30
CA SER A 236 31.46 -1.91 -25.54
C SER A 236 32.81 -2.64 -25.43
N SER A 237 32.92 -3.61 -24.53
CA SER A 237 34.13 -4.41 -24.37
C SER A 237 34.39 -5.35 -25.55
N ALA A 238 33.33 -5.86 -26.20
CA ALA A 238 33.46 -6.70 -27.38
C ALA A 238 33.87 -5.93 -28.64
N GLY A 239 33.39 -4.68 -28.81
CA GLY A 239 33.68 -3.85 -29.99
C GLY A 239 35.14 -3.36 -30.09
N SER A 240 35.86 -3.26 -28.97
CA SER A 240 37.26 -2.79 -28.98
C SER A 240 38.27 -3.86 -29.43
N ALA A 241 37.87 -5.14 -29.50
CA ALA A 241 38.75 -6.24 -29.89
C ALA A 241 38.89 -6.41 -31.42
N SER A 242 38.07 -5.72 -32.25
CA SER A 242 38.02 -5.92 -33.70
C SER A 242 38.64 -4.80 -34.56
N ALA A 243 39.25 -3.77 -33.98
CA ALA A 243 39.78 -2.62 -34.74
C ALA A 243 41.27 -2.73 -35.14
N ALA A 244 41.95 -3.86 -34.89
CA ALA A 244 43.39 -4.02 -35.19
C ALA A 244 43.69 -4.79 -36.50
N GLY A 245 42.68 -5.09 -37.34
CA GLY A 245 42.87 -5.77 -38.63
C GLY A 245 42.82 -4.81 -39.81
N SER A 246 43.96 -4.26 -40.21
CA SER A 246 44.10 -3.54 -41.49
C SER A 246 43.74 -4.46 -42.68
N PRO A 247 42.95 -4.00 -43.66
CA PRO A 247 42.72 -4.73 -44.90
C PRO A 247 43.86 -4.43 -45.90
N SER A 248 44.79 -5.36 -46.07
CA SER A 248 45.67 -5.39 -47.24
C SER A 248 45.08 -6.36 -48.28
N ALA A 249 44.62 -5.78 -49.39
CA ALA A 249 44.30 -6.51 -50.61
C ALA A 249 45.60 -6.97 -51.30
N ASN A 250 45.72 -8.26 -51.63
CA ASN A 250 46.04 -8.73 -52.99
C ASN A 250 46.26 -10.26 -53.10
N ILE A 251 45.61 -10.83 -54.12
CA ILE A 251 46.11 -11.84 -55.10
C ILE A 251 45.99 -13.36 -54.84
N GLU A 252 45.39 -13.99 -55.86
CA GLU A 252 45.48 -15.35 -56.47
C GLU A 252 45.20 -16.67 -55.71
N VAL A 253 44.08 -17.30 -56.14
CA VAL A 253 43.95 -18.63 -56.76
C VAL A 253 45.02 -19.69 -56.45
N THR A 254 44.68 -20.70 -55.64
CA THR A 254 44.68 -22.15 -55.98
C THR A 254 44.29 -23.02 -54.76
N ALA A 255 43.62 -24.14 -55.01
CA ALA A 255 43.28 -25.21 -54.05
C ALA A 255 44.03 -26.52 -54.47
N PRO A 256 43.98 -27.66 -53.75
CA PRO A 256 43.46 -27.98 -52.40
C PRO A 256 44.43 -28.83 -51.51
N SER A 257 43.92 -29.32 -50.36
CA SER A 257 44.36 -30.51 -49.57
C SER A 257 45.27 -30.32 -48.32
N PRO A 258 45.25 -31.26 -47.34
CA PRO A 258 44.84 -30.97 -45.96
C PRO A 258 45.90 -31.33 -44.89
N ALA A 259 45.53 -31.09 -43.62
CA ALA A 259 46.21 -31.45 -42.37
C ALA A 259 47.36 -30.53 -41.94
N SER A 260 47.09 -29.74 -40.89
CA SER A 260 48.00 -29.55 -39.75
C SER A 260 47.27 -28.93 -38.58
N ALA A 261 47.43 -29.56 -37.43
CA ALA A 261 46.91 -29.15 -36.14
C ALA A 261 47.59 -27.84 -35.71
N HIS A 262 46.81 -26.77 -35.63
CA HIS A 262 47.20 -25.59 -34.86
C HIS A 262 46.37 -25.58 -33.58
N SER A 263 47.09 -25.75 -32.47
CA SER A 263 46.63 -25.45 -31.11
C SER A 263 45.98 -24.08 -31.10
N ALA A 264 44.64 -24.07 -31.11
CA ALA A 264 43.87 -22.88 -30.77
C ALA A 264 44.12 -22.64 -29.28
N ASP A 265 45.13 -21.82 -28.99
CA ASP A 265 45.37 -21.24 -27.68
C ASP A 265 44.15 -20.37 -27.37
N THR A 266 43.14 -21.04 -26.83
CA THR A 266 41.85 -20.48 -26.47
C THR A 266 42.13 -19.78 -25.15
N THR A 267 42.69 -18.57 -25.22
CA THR A 267 42.79 -17.68 -24.07
C THR A 267 41.37 -17.43 -23.59
N ALA A 268 40.93 -18.24 -22.63
CA ALA A 268 39.62 -18.16 -22.03
C ALA A 268 39.49 -16.73 -21.47
N ALA A 269 38.71 -15.90 -22.18
CA ALA A 269 38.42 -14.54 -21.78
C ALA A 269 37.83 -14.62 -20.37
N THR A 270 38.68 -14.31 -19.38
CA THR A 270 38.33 -14.45 -17.97
C THR A 270 37.29 -13.38 -17.70
N VAL A 271 36.05 -13.79 -17.44
CA VAL A 271 34.97 -12.86 -17.12
C VAL A 271 35.41 -12.03 -15.91
N PRO A 272 35.35 -10.69 -15.99
CA PRO A 272 35.76 -9.85 -14.87
C PRO A 272 35.00 -10.22 -13.60
N ALA A 273 35.71 -10.43 -12.49
CA ALA A 273 35.12 -10.83 -11.20
C ALA A 273 34.02 -9.85 -10.74
N GLU A 274 34.16 -8.57 -11.09
CA GLU A 274 33.16 -7.52 -10.83
C GLU A 274 31.82 -7.78 -11.50
N LEU A 275 31.83 -8.29 -12.74
CA LEU A 275 30.60 -8.60 -13.49
C LEU A 275 29.86 -9.78 -12.84
N ILE A 276 30.60 -10.78 -12.37
CA ILE A 276 30.04 -11.94 -11.65
C ILE A 276 29.38 -11.47 -10.34
N SER A 277 30.05 -10.60 -9.59
CA SER A 277 29.51 -10.02 -8.35
C SER A 277 28.23 -9.20 -8.61
N ALA A 278 28.26 -8.32 -9.61
CA ALA A 278 27.12 -7.49 -9.99
C ALA A 278 25.91 -8.32 -10.44
N LEU A 279 26.15 -9.40 -11.18
CA LEU A 279 25.10 -10.34 -11.59
C LEU A 279 24.50 -11.08 -10.39
N ALA A 280 25.34 -11.50 -9.43
CA ALA A 280 24.87 -12.14 -8.20
C ALA A 280 24.01 -11.20 -7.34
N ASP A 281 24.38 -9.91 -7.26
CA ASP A 281 23.57 -8.88 -6.60
C ASP A 281 22.23 -8.64 -7.31
N ALA A 282 22.24 -8.58 -8.64
CA ALA A 282 21.03 -8.45 -9.43
C ALA A 282 20.09 -9.65 -9.22
N ALA A 283 20.62 -10.87 -9.19
CA ALA A 283 19.86 -12.09 -8.92
C ALA A 283 19.23 -12.07 -7.52
N ARG A 284 19.98 -11.66 -6.48
CA ARG A 284 19.45 -11.51 -5.12
C ARG A 284 18.31 -10.50 -5.05
N SER A 285 18.48 -9.34 -5.67
CA SER A 285 17.46 -8.30 -5.68
C SER A 285 16.23 -8.69 -6.51
N MET A 286 16.39 -9.45 -7.59
CA MET A 286 15.27 -10.02 -8.35
C MET A 286 14.47 -11.02 -7.51
N ALA A 287 15.16 -11.95 -6.83
CA ALA A 287 14.52 -12.92 -5.94
C ALA A 287 13.72 -12.23 -4.82
N LYS A 288 14.27 -11.16 -4.23
CA LYS A 288 13.57 -10.34 -3.23
C LYS A 288 12.32 -9.69 -3.80
N SER A 289 12.43 -9.01 -4.95
CA SER A 289 11.30 -8.33 -5.61
C SER A 289 10.15 -9.31 -5.94
N VAL A 290 10.47 -10.52 -6.41
CA VAL A 290 9.48 -11.59 -6.63
C VAL A 290 8.80 -12.00 -5.32
N ALA A 291 9.58 -12.24 -4.25
CA ALA A 291 9.02 -12.62 -2.96
C ALA A 291 8.10 -11.54 -2.35
N ASP A 292 8.47 -10.27 -2.49
CA ASP A 292 7.67 -9.14 -2.03
C ASP A 292 6.38 -8.99 -2.86
N SER A 293 6.44 -9.21 -4.18
CA SER A 293 5.26 -9.22 -5.05
C SER A 293 4.30 -10.38 -4.71
N GLU A 294 4.81 -11.58 -4.46
CA GLU A 294 3.98 -12.71 -4.02
C GLU A 294 3.32 -12.45 -2.66
N ARG A 295 4.08 -11.86 -1.72
CA ARG A 295 3.55 -11.45 -0.42
C ARG A 295 2.45 -10.40 -0.57
N SER A 296 2.65 -9.42 -1.43
CA SER A 296 1.65 -8.40 -1.76
C SER A 296 0.35 -9.04 -2.28
N ASN A 297 0.44 -9.98 -3.24
CA ASN A 297 -0.74 -10.68 -3.76
C ASN A 297 -1.50 -11.47 -2.67
N LYS A 298 -0.78 -12.14 -1.77
CA LYS A 298 -1.40 -12.86 -0.63
C LYS A 298 -2.13 -11.90 0.31
N LEU A 299 -1.55 -10.73 0.59
CA LEU A 299 -2.17 -9.71 1.44
C LEU A 299 -3.40 -9.08 0.77
N PHE A 300 -3.37 -8.82 -0.55
CA PHE A 300 -4.56 -8.41 -1.30
C PHE A 300 -5.69 -9.42 -1.20
N ALA A 301 -5.40 -10.72 -1.38
CA ALA A 301 -6.41 -11.77 -1.25
C ALA A 301 -7.03 -11.81 0.16
N GLN A 302 -6.20 -11.67 1.21
CA GLN A 302 -6.68 -11.60 2.60
C GLN A 302 -7.52 -10.35 2.87
N ALA A 303 -7.11 -9.20 2.33
CA ALA A 303 -7.84 -7.95 2.44
C ALA A 303 -9.21 -8.04 1.75
N ARG A 304 -9.29 -8.65 0.56
CA ARG A 304 -10.55 -8.86 -0.19
C ARG A 304 -11.58 -9.67 0.60
N VAL A 305 -11.14 -10.67 1.37
CA VAL A 305 -12.04 -11.45 2.23
C VAL A 305 -12.54 -10.60 3.40
N ALA A 306 -11.64 -9.83 4.03
CA ALA A 306 -12.00 -8.97 5.17
C ALA A 306 -12.82 -7.72 4.79
N LEU A 307 -12.77 -7.32 3.52
CA LEU A 307 -13.47 -6.18 2.94
C LEU A 307 -14.46 -6.64 1.86
N SER A 308 -15.00 -7.85 1.97
CA SER A 308 -15.95 -8.35 0.98
C SER A 308 -17.25 -7.52 0.98
N ALA A 309 -17.97 -7.50 -0.14
CA ALA A 309 -19.26 -6.82 -0.25
C ALA A 309 -20.21 -7.21 0.90
N SER A 310 -20.29 -8.50 1.23
CA SER A 310 -21.10 -9.00 2.35
C SER A 310 -20.66 -8.48 3.72
N VAL A 311 -19.36 -8.31 3.97
CA VAL A 311 -18.84 -7.75 5.22
C VAL A 311 -19.13 -6.25 5.31
N LEU A 312 -18.97 -5.53 4.20
CA LEU A 312 -19.31 -4.11 4.13
C LEU A 312 -20.81 -3.89 4.29
N GLU A 313 -21.65 -4.63 3.59
CA GLU A 313 -23.11 -4.54 3.73
C GLU A 313 -23.57 -4.79 5.18
N ALA A 314 -22.99 -5.79 5.85
CA ALA A 314 -23.39 -6.17 7.20
C ALA A 314 -22.85 -5.25 8.32
N HIS A 315 -21.71 -4.59 8.13
CA HIS A 315 -21.02 -3.86 9.20
C HIS A 315 -20.68 -2.40 8.86
N TYR A 316 -20.74 -2.04 7.58
CA TYR A 316 -20.41 -0.74 7.03
C TYR A 316 -21.38 -0.32 5.90
N PRO A 317 -22.70 -0.30 6.14
CA PRO A 317 -23.70 -0.01 5.11
C PRO A 317 -23.52 1.34 4.42
N GLU A 318 -23.04 2.38 5.11
CA GLU A 318 -22.80 3.69 4.48
C GLU A 318 -21.64 3.62 3.48
N VAL A 319 -20.53 2.99 3.87
CA VAL A 319 -19.39 2.74 2.98
C VAL A 319 -19.77 1.81 1.83
N TYR A 320 -20.61 0.79 2.09
CA TYR A 320 -21.09 -0.11 1.04
C TYR A 320 -21.94 0.64 0.00
N ALA A 321 -22.90 1.45 0.45
CA ALA A 321 -23.73 2.27 -0.44
C ALA A 321 -22.89 3.24 -1.29
N ALA A 322 -21.90 3.90 -0.68
CA ALA A 322 -20.97 4.78 -1.40
C ALA A 322 -20.09 4.01 -2.40
N SER A 323 -19.72 2.77 -2.08
CA SER A 323 -18.95 1.90 -2.98
C SER A 323 -19.77 1.47 -4.20
N LEU A 324 -21.07 1.19 -4.03
CA LEU A 324 -21.98 0.87 -5.15
C LEU A 324 -22.25 2.08 -6.04
N ALA A 325 -22.28 3.28 -5.46
CA ALA A 325 -22.47 4.53 -6.21
C ALA A 325 -21.24 4.95 -7.04
N SER A 326 -20.08 4.30 -6.82
CA SER A 326 -18.83 4.70 -7.45
C SER A 326 -18.57 3.92 -8.75
N SER A 327 -18.33 4.65 -9.86
CA SER A 327 -17.94 4.07 -11.15
C SER A 327 -16.41 3.91 -11.26
N GLN A 328 -15.93 2.72 -11.65
CA GLN A 328 -14.49 2.46 -11.82
C GLN A 328 -13.83 3.35 -12.88
N MET A 329 -14.52 3.68 -13.99
CA MET A 329 -13.92 4.49 -15.06
C MET A 329 -13.70 5.95 -14.66
N GLU A 330 -14.59 6.52 -13.85
CA GLU A 330 -14.45 7.90 -13.35
C GLU A 330 -13.31 7.99 -12.32
N ALA A 331 -13.20 6.96 -11.48
CA ALA A 331 -12.22 6.91 -10.41
C ALA A 331 -10.77 7.08 -10.90
N TRP A 332 -10.41 6.55 -12.07
CA TRP A 332 -9.07 6.74 -12.62
C TRP A 332 -8.78 8.18 -13.03
N ARG A 333 -9.74 8.86 -13.65
CA ARG A 333 -9.60 10.26 -14.07
C ARG A 333 -9.52 11.19 -12.86
N ASP A 334 -10.21 10.85 -11.79
CA ASP A 334 -10.32 11.70 -10.62
C ASP A 334 -9.20 11.49 -9.59
N ALA A 335 -8.34 10.48 -9.76
CA ALA A 335 -7.31 10.17 -8.77
C ALA A 335 -6.38 11.34 -8.44
N SER A 336 -5.94 12.11 -9.44
CA SER A 336 -5.12 13.31 -9.23
C SER A 336 -5.90 14.49 -8.66
N ARG A 337 -7.24 14.45 -8.75
CA ARG A 337 -8.15 15.48 -8.24
C ARG A 337 -8.62 15.19 -6.81
N LEU A 338 -8.53 13.93 -6.39
CA LEU A 338 -8.99 13.48 -5.07
C LEU A 338 -8.04 13.96 -3.98
N ASP A 339 -8.50 14.94 -3.22
CA ASP A 339 -7.97 15.33 -1.93
C ASP A 339 -8.75 14.59 -0.80
N PRO A 340 -8.15 13.60 -0.11
CA PRO A 340 -8.83 12.86 0.95
C PRO A 340 -9.24 13.71 2.16
N ALA A 341 -8.72 14.92 2.30
CA ALA A 341 -9.10 15.86 3.36
C ALA A 341 -10.36 16.66 3.00
N ALA A 342 -10.70 16.77 1.71
CA ALA A 342 -11.95 17.40 1.27
C ALA A 342 -13.20 16.59 1.65
N ILE A 343 -13.03 15.29 1.94
CA ILE A 343 -14.13 14.40 2.30
C ILE A 343 -14.72 14.80 3.67
N GLY A 344 -15.97 15.26 3.65
CA GLY A 344 -16.75 15.65 4.83
C GLY A 344 -16.65 17.13 5.20
N LEU A 345 -16.08 17.97 4.34
CA LEU A 345 -16.12 19.44 4.49
C LEU A 345 -17.33 20.06 3.80
N THR A 346 -17.87 19.39 2.80
CA THR A 346 -18.97 19.90 2.00
C THR A 346 -20.31 19.64 2.69
N SER A 347 -21.12 20.69 2.81
CA SER A 347 -22.52 20.61 3.22
C SER A 347 -23.26 19.61 2.31
N LYS A 348 -24.36 19.02 2.78
CA LYS A 348 -25.15 17.89 2.24
C LYS A 348 -25.28 17.70 0.71
N GLU A 349 -24.97 18.70 -0.12
CA GLU A 349 -25.08 18.67 -1.58
C GLU A 349 -23.90 18.01 -2.30
N ASP A 350 -22.68 18.01 -1.76
CA ASP A 350 -21.56 17.29 -2.43
C ASP A 350 -21.39 15.85 -1.90
N SER A 351 -22.49 15.10 -1.87
CA SER A 351 -22.42 13.62 -1.74
C SER A 351 -21.57 12.99 -2.87
N SER A 352 -21.30 13.76 -3.92
CA SER A 352 -20.34 13.46 -5.00
C SER A 352 -18.86 13.45 -4.57
N ALA A 353 -18.48 14.05 -3.44
CA ALA A 353 -17.06 14.22 -3.07
C ALA A 353 -16.41 12.97 -2.45
N ALA A 354 -17.22 12.01 -1.98
CA ALA A 354 -16.73 10.77 -1.37
C ALA A 354 -16.76 9.59 -2.37
N ARG A 355 -16.29 9.80 -3.60
CA ARG A 355 -16.18 8.73 -4.59
C ARG A 355 -14.83 8.03 -4.46
N TRP A 356 -14.84 6.70 -4.49
CA TRP A 356 -13.63 5.90 -4.61
C TRP A 356 -13.82 4.72 -5.55
N ALA A 357 -12.76 4.23 -6.20
CA ALA A 357 -12.86 3.00 -6.98
C ALA A 357 -13.29 1.83 -6.09
N TRP A 358 -14.27 1.05 -6.54
CA TRP A 358 -14.63 -0.22 -5.92
C TRP A 358 -14.90 -1.29 -6.98
N PRO A 359 -14.40 -2.55 -6.82
CA PRO A 359 -13.47 -3.01 -5.78
C PRO A 359 -12.09 -2.34 -5.85
N LEU A 360 -11.40 -2.26 -4.70
CA LEU A 360 -10.01 -1.83 -4.63
C LEU A 360 -9.08 -2.95 -5.08
N GLU A 361 -8.34 -2.70 -6.15
CA GLU A 361 -7.39 -3.63 -6.75
C GLU A 361 -5.97 -3.06 -6.75
N HIS A 362 -4.98 -3.90 -7.06
CA HIS A 362 -3.58 -3.48 -7.14
C HIS A 362 -3.32 -2.35 -8.15
N VAL A 363 -4.17 -2.23 -9.17
CA VAL A 363 -4.10 -1.14 -10.14
C VAL A 363 -4.74 0.15 -9.65
N THR A 364 -5.60 0.09 -8.63
CA THR A 364 -6.34 1.27 -8.17
C THR A 364 -5.37 2.41 -7.79
N PRO A 365 -5.67 3.67 -8.14
CA PRO A 365 -4.83 4.78 -7.71
C PRO A 365 -4.86 4.97 -6.19
N LEU A 366 -3.72 5.30 -5.60
CA LEU A 366 -3.56 5.38 -4.14
C LEU A 366 -4.60 6.26 -3.41
N PRO A 367 -4.98 7.44 -3.93
CA PRO A 367 -5.96 8.31 -3.27
C PRO A 367 -7.26 7.57 -2.89
N HIS A 368 -7.72 6.63 -3.73
CA HIS A 368 -8.92 5.82 -3.47
C HIS A 368 -8.81 4.93 -2.23
N PHE A 369 -7.64 4.37 -1.95
CA PHE A 369 -7.42 3.58 -0.72
C PHE A 369 -7.54 4.46 0.52
N VAL A 370 -7.03 5.69 0.41
CA VAL A 370 -7.03 6.66 1.51
C VAL A 370 -8.44 7.15 1.78
N THR A 371 -9.21 7.50 0.74
CA THR A 371 -10.60 7.95 0.85
C THR A 371 -11.51 6.83 1.38
N PHE A 372 -11.39 5.61 0.85
CA PHE A 372 -12.10 4.43 1.36
C PHE A 372 -11.75 4.14 2.83
N GLY A 373 -10.45 4.16 3.17
CA GLY A 373 -9.99 3.93 4.53
C GLY A 373 -10.56 4.95 5.52
N ARG A 374 -10.55 6.24 5.16
CA ARG A 374 -11.14 7.31 5.99
C ARG A 374 -12.65 7.21 6.11
N ALA A 375 -13.34 6.66 5.11
CA ALA A 375 -14.78 6.36 5.19
C ALA A 375 -15.05 5.24 6.20
N LEU A 376 -14.28 4.13 6.16
CA LEU A 376 -14.37 3.07 7.17
C LEU A 376 -14.12 3.58 8.59
N LEU A 377 -13.15 4.48 8.80
CA LEU A 377 -12.89 5.05 10.12
C LEU A 377 -14.06 5.88 10.64
N ARG A 378 -14.71 6.68 9.78
CA ARG A 378 -15.90 7.48 10.16
C ARG A 378 -17.05 6.60 10.61
N GLU A 379 -17.37 5.59 9.80
CA GLU A 379 -18.48 4.68 10.12
C GLU A 379 -18.19 3.80 11.33
N THR A 380 -16.93 3.37 11.53
CA THR A 380 -16.50 2.68 12.75
C THR A 380 -16.74 3.56 13.97
N ALA A 381 -16.32 4.82 13.93
CA ALA A 381 -16.49 5.76 15.03
C ALA A 381 -17.98 6.02 15.33
N ALA A 382 -18.80 6.20 14.29
CA ALA A 382 -20.24 6.38 14.43
C ALA A 382 -20.92 5.16 15.08
N THR A 383 -20.66 3.96 14.56
CA THR A 383 -21.24 2.71 15.08
C THR A 383 -20.81 2.42 16.51
N THR A 384 -19.57 2.76 16.88
CA THR A 384 -19.04 2.55 18.23
C THR A 384 -19.27 3.75 19.17
N ARG A 385 -19.94 4.80 18.70
CA ARG A 385 -20.23 6.05 19.43
C ARG A 385 -18.97 6.71 20.00
N LEU A 386 -17.85 6.58 19.30
CA LEU A 386 -16.61 7.27 19.66
C LEU A 386 -16.63 8.69 19.10
N ASN A 387 -16.20 9.66 19.91
CA ASN A 387 -15.98 11.03 19.44
C ASN A 387 -14.67 11.13 18.64
N PHE A 388 -14.62 10.41 17.52
CA PHE A 388 -13.52 10.42 16.58
C PHE A 388 -13.98 11.01 15.25
N ARG A 389 -13.15 11.88 14.68
CA ARG A 389 -13.32 12.38 13.31
C ARG A 389 -11.95 12.34 12.64
N PRO A 390 -11.85 11.84 11.39
CA PRO A 390 -10.60 11.92 10.64
C PRO A 390 -10.10 13.37 10.59
N ALA A 391 -8.79 13.55 10.71
CA ALA A 391 -8.18 14.87 10.77
C ALA A 391 -8.45 15.65 9.49
N ARG A 392 -8.83 16.92 9.64
CA ARG A 392 -8.95 17.86 8.53
C ARG A 392 -7.55 18.36 8.21
N VAL A 393 -7.08 18.08 7.00
CA VAL A 393 -5.84 18.66 6.50
C VAL A 393 -6.23 19.88 5.68
N LEU A 394 -6.06 21.06 6.25
CA LEU A 394 -6.24 22.27 5.47
C LEU A 394 -4.98 22.47 4.61
N PRO A 395 -5.12 22.81 3.33
CA PRO A 395 -3.98 23.30 2.58
C PRO A 395 -3.46 24.54 3.30
N SER A 396 -2.13 24.66 3.40
CA SER A 396 -1.59 25.88 3.98
C SER A 396 -2.13 27.02 3.13
N SER A 397 -2.83 27.97 3.75
CA SER A 397 -3.32 29.14 3.05
C SER A 397 -2.07 29.90 2.62
N SER A 398 -1.53 29.55 1.45
CA SER A 398 -0.40 30.21 0.83
C SER A 398 -0.78 31.68 0.88
N SER A 399 -0.04 32.45 1.67
CA SER A 399 -0.26 33.86 1.87
C SER A 399 -0.43 34.47 0.49
N ARG A 400 -1.64 34.91 0.14
CA ARG A 400 -1.87 35.71 -1.06
C ARG A 400 -1.10 37.00 -0.82
N SER A 401 0.14 37.04 -1.29
CA SER A 401 1.01 38.22 -1.34
C SER A 401 0.93 38.82 -2.73
#